data_AF-A0A143H9Q0-F1
#
_entry.id   AF-A0A143H9Q0-F1
#
_cell.length_a   1.000
_cell.length_b   1.000
_cell.length_c   1.000
_cell.angle_alpha   90.00
_cell.angle_beta   90.00
_cell.angle_gamma   90.00
#
_symmetry.space_group_name_H-M   'P 1'
#
loop_
_entity.id
_entity.type
_entity.pdbx_description
1 polymer ?
#
loop_
_entity_poly.entity_id
_entity_poly.type
_entity_poly.pdbx_seq_one_letter_code
_entity_poly.pdbx_strand_id
1 'polypeptide(L)'
;MKEFKVTYFFDQEHYVRRFIFVESQAEAEALIQSERDQYIHFTDSRGIYHELFTGHVRVIQISEYHRIDKTKKAKEMIDGSHFYS
;
A
#
# COMPACT_ATOMS: atom_id res chain seq x y z
N MET A 1 1.23 -7.99 -13.11
CA MET A 1 0.76 -7.66 -11.75
C MET A 1 1.67 -6.67 -11.05
N LYS A 2 1.16 -5.45 -10.88
CA LYS A 2 1.76 -4.38 -10.10
C LYS A 2 1.14 -4.36 -8.71
N GLU A 3 1.91 -3.93 -7.72
CA GLU A 3 1.44 -3.75 -6.35
C GLU A 3 0.99 -2.30 -6.16
N PHE A 4 -0.21 -2.10 -5.61
CA PHE A 4 -0.73 -0.78 -5.26
C PHE A 4 -0.99 -0.72 -3.76
N LYS A 5 -0.53 0.37 -3.14
CA LYS A 5 -0.84 0.70 -1.76
C LYS A 5 -2.09 1.58 -1.74
N VAL A 6 -3.13 1.10 -1.08
CA VAL A 6 -4.39 1.81 -0.84
C VAL A 6 -4.41 2.27 0.62
N THR A 7 -4.65 3.55 0.87
CA THR A 7 -4.80 4.11 2.23
C THR A 7 -6.19 4.69 2.38
N TYR A 8 -6.95 4.17 3.35
CA TYR A 8 -8.28 4.64 3.73
C TYR A 8 -8.15 5.55 4.95
N PHE A 9 -8.54 6.82 4.83
CA PHE A 9 -8.51 7.80 5.91
C PHE A 9 -9.91 8.01 6.47
N PHE A 10 -10.08 7.78 7.77
CA PHE A 10 -11.31 8.09 8.50
C PHE A 10 -11.24 9.49 9.12
N ASP A 11 -10.04 9.89 9.56
CA ASP A 11 -9.68 11.24 9.99
C ASP A 11 -8.16 11.46 9.86
N GLN A 12 -7.59 12.42 10.60
CA GLN A 12 -6.16 12.75 10.53
C GLN A 12 -5.25 11.70 11.18
N GLU A 13 -5.75 10.96 12.17
CA GLU A 13 -4.97 10.01 12.97
C GLU A 13 -5.32 8.55 12.63
N HIS A 14 -6.55 8.31 12.19
CA HIS A 14 -7.07 6.97 11.90
C HIS A 14 -7.05 6.70 10.40
N TYR A 15 -6.15 5.79 10.01
CA TYR A 15 -6.11 5.25 8.66
C TYR A 15 -5.77 3.77 8.65
N VAL A 16 -6.19 3.10 7.59
CA VAL A 16 -5.90 1.68 7.34
C VAL A 16 -5.26 1.54 5.96
N ARG A 17 -4.30 0.62 5.83
CA ARG A 17 -3.60 0.36 4.56
C ARG A 17 -3.90 -1.04 4.05
N ARG A 18 -4.22 -1.15 2.76
CA ARG A 18 -4.38 -2.41 2.03
C ARG A 18 -3.42 -2.41 0.85
N PHE A 19 -2.81 -3.56 0.56
CA PHE A 19 -2.05 -3.78 -0.66
C PHE A 19 -2.90 -4.63 -1.61
N ILE A 20 -3.00 -4.19 -2.86
CA ILE A 20 -3.75 -4.89 -3.93
C ILE A 20 -2.83 -5.14 -5.12
N PHE A 21 -3.11 -6.19 -5.87
CA PHE A 21 -2.33 -6.61 -7.04
C PHE A 21 -3.21 -6.58 -8.29
N VAL A 22 -2.94 -5.62 -9.17
CA VAL A 22 -3.71 -5.39 -10.41
C VAL A 22 -2.76 -4.96 -11.53
N GLU A 23 -3.22 -4.88 -12.78
CA GLU A 23 -2.33 -4.57 -13.92
C GLU A 23 -2.13 -3.06 -14.12
N SER A 24 -3.06 -2.23 -13.63
CA SER A 24 -3.00 -0.78 -13.84
C SER A 24 -3.64 0.04 -12.72
N GLN A 25 -3.33 1.35 -12.70
CA GLN A 25 -3.97 2.31 -11.80
C GLN A 25 -5.50 2.38 -12.03
N ALA A 26 -5.94 2.29 -13.30
CA ALA A 26 -7.36 2.30 -13.63
C ALA A 26 -8.11 1.08 -13.07
N GLU A 27 -7.47 -0.11 -13.11
CA GLU A 27 -8.02 -1.30 -12.46
C GLU A 27 -8.06 -1.19 -10.94
N ALA A 28 -7.03 -0.58 -10.34
CA ALA A 28 -7.01 -0.30 -8.90
C ALA A 28 -8.18 0.61 -8.50
N GLU A 29 -8.41 1.69 -9.25
CA GLU A 29 -9.52 2.62 -9.02
C GLU A 29 -10.88 1.93 -9.22
N ALA A 30 -11.04 1.14 -10.28
CA ALA A 30 -12.27 0.41 -10.55
C ALA A 30 -12.62 -0.59 -9.45
N LEU A 31 -11.62 -1.32 -8.93
CA LEU A 31 -11.80 -2.22 -7.78
C LEU A 31 -12.26 -1.46 -6.54
N ILE A 32 -11.59 -0.36 -6.21
CA ILE A 32 -11.94 0.43 -5.02
C ILE A 32 -13.31 1.10 -5.16
N GLN A 33 -13.71 1.47 -6.38
CA GLN A 33 -15.04 2.01 -6.65
C GLN A 33 -16.14 0.95 -6.49
N SER A 34 -15.92 -0.29 -6.94
CA SER A 34 -16.91 -1.36 -6.77
C SER A 34 -17.08 -1.79 -5.31
N GLU A 35 -16.07 -1.55 -4.48
CA GLU A 35 -16.07 -1.81 -3.04
C GLU A 35 -16.69 -0.67 -2.18
N ARG A 36 -17.22 0.38 -2.80
CA ARG A 36 -17.82 1.52 -2.06
C ARG A 36 -19.14 1.14 -1.37
N ASP A 37 -19.36 1.77 -0.21
CA ASP A 37 -20.56 1.67 0.61
C ASP A 37 -20.89 0.24 1.10
N GLN A 38 -19.85 -0.56 1.34
CA GLN A 38 -19.98 -1.92 1.86
C GLN A 38 -18.84 -2.29 2.80
N TYR A 39 -18.99 -3.41 3.49
CA TYR A 39 -17.91 -3.98 4.29
C TYR A 39 -16.90 -4.67 3.38
N ILE A 40 -15.62 -4.37 3.59
CA ILE A 40 -14.51 -5.11 3.01
C ILE A 40 -13.69 -5.76 4.11
N HIS A 41 -13.09 -6.89 3.78
CA HIS A 41 -12.18 -7.59 4.66
C HIS A 41 -10.91 -7.97 3.91
N PHE A 42 -9.78 -7.87 4.60
CA PHE A 42 -8.50 -8.30 4.05
C PHE A 42 -7.51 -8.60 5.18
N THR A 43 -6.51 -9.42 4.87
CA THR A 43 -5.41 -9.72 5.80
C THR A 43 -4.16 -9.03 5.29
N ASP A 44 -3.46 -8.32 6.17
CA ASP A 44 -2.21 -7.65 5.80
C ASP A 44 -1.00 -8.61 5.78
N SER A 45 0.17 -8.11 5.39
CA SER A 45 1.41 -8.88 5.33
C SER A 45 1.92 -9.38 6.69
N ARG A 46 1.37 -8.87 7.80
CA ARG A 46 1.68 -9.33 9.16
C ARG A 46 0.68 -10.39 9.64
N GLY A 47 -0.29 -10.77 8.81
CA GLY A 47 -1.34 -11.72 9.18
C GLY A 47 -2.48 -11.11 10.00
N ILE A 48 -2.57 -9.77 10.08
CA ILE A 48 -3.63 -9.09 10.82
C ILE A 48 -4.86 -8.99 9.94
N TYR A 49 -6.00 -9.46 10.44
CA TYR A 49 -7.30 -9.31 9.80
C TYR A 49 -7.84 -7.88 10.01
N HIS A 50 -8.24 -7.25 8.92
CA HIS A 50 -8.90 -5.96 8.91
C HIS A 50 -10.30 -6.12 8.32
N GLU A 51 -11.28 -5.55 9.01
CA GLU A 51 -12.64 -5.35 8.51
C GLU A 51 -12.97 -3.86 8.61
N LEU A 52 -13.51 -3.27 7.54
CA LEU A 52 -13.95 -1.89 7.57
C LEU A 52 -15.15 -1.66 6.66
N PHE A 53 -16.01 -0.73 7.06
CA PHE A 53 -17.10 -0.22 6.23
C PHE A 53 -16.61 0.97 5.40
N THR A 54 -16.61 0.83 4.07
CA THR A 54 -16.02 1.83 3.16
C THR A 54 -16.83 3.12 3.08
N GLY A 55 -18.11 3.11 3.48
CA GLY A 55 -18.97 4.30 3.53
C GLY A 55 -18.54 5.37 4.55
N HIS A 56 -17.76 4.99 5.57
CA HIS A 56 -17.22 5.94 6.57
C HIS A 56 -15.85 6.53 6.17
N VAL A 57 -15.25 6.06 5.08
CA VAL A 57 -13.94 6.53 4.63
C VAL A 57 -14.08 7.89 3.96
N ARG A 58 -13.35 8.88 4.47
CA ARG A 58 -13.40 10.27 3.97
C ARG A 58 -12.52 10.47 2.75
N VAL A 59 -11.32 9.89 2.76
CA VAL A 59 -10.34 10.00 1.67
C VAL A 59 -9.74 8.64 1.39
N ILE A 60 -9.59 8.30 0.11
CA ILE A 60 -8.83 7.15 -0.34
C ILE A 60 -7.66 7.63 -1.18
N GLN A 61 -6.45 7.17 -0.85
CA GLN A 61 -5.26 7.35 -1.68
C GLN A 61 -4.84 6.02 -2.27
N ILE A 62 -4.54 6.00 -3.57
CA ILE A 62 -4.03 4.84 -4.30
C ILE A 62 -2.72 5.26 -4.96
N SER A 63 -1.67 4.47 -4.74
CA SER A 63 -0.35 4.73 -5.34
C SER A 63 0.32 3.41 -5.71
N GLU A 64 0.94 3.32 -6.89
CA GLU A 64 1.82 2.20 -7.26
C GLU A 64 2.94 2.07 -6.22
N TYR A 65 3.10 0.87 -5.66
CA TYR A 65 4.08 0.59 -4.63
C TYR A 65 5.33 -0.01 -5.26
N HIS A 66 6.38 0.80 -5.36
CA HIS A 66 7.70 0.34 -5.74
C HIS A 66 8.43 -0.15 -4.50
N ARG A 67 8.48 -1.47 -4.32
CA ARG A 67 9.22 -2.09 -3.22
C ARG A 67 10.69 -1.70 -3.32
N ILE A 68 11.14 -0.84 -2.39
CA ILE A 68 12.55 -0.47 -2.29
C ILE A 68 13.28 -1.66 -1.67
N ASP A 69 14.11 -2.34 -2.45
CA ASP A 69 15.00 -3.37 -1.95
C ASP A 69 16.06 -2.75 -1.03
N LYS A 70 15.80 -2.79 0.28
CA LYS A 70 16.72 -2.27 1.31
C LYS A 70 18.05 -3.03 1.34
N THR A 71 18.08 -4.26 0.82
CA THR A 71 19.29 -5.09 0.68
C THR A 71 20.27 -4.55 -0.37
N LYS A 72 19.79 -3.94 -1.47
CA LYS A 72 20.68 -3.30 -2.45
C LYS A 72 21.34 -2.04 -1.90
N LYS A 73 20.59 -1.20 -1.18
CA LYS A 73 21.14 0.02 -0.54
C LYS A 73 22.22 -0.28 0.50
N ALA A 74 22.07 -1.36 1.27
CA ALA A 74 23.09 -1.77 2.23
C ALA A 74 24.40 -2.17 1.52
N LYS A 75 24.31 -2.85 0.37
CA LYS A 75 25.48 -3.26 -0.43
C LYS A 75 26.21 -2.07 -1.07
N GLU A 76 25.47 -1.09 -1.58
CA GLU A 76 26.04 0.16 -2.15
C GLU A 76 26.74 1.03 -1.09
N MET A 77 26.20 1.08 0.15
CA MET A 77 26.84 1.80 1.25
C MET A 77 28.13 1.11 1.74
N ILE A 78 28.22 -0.22 1.64
CA ILE A 78 29.44 -0.98 1.97
C ILE A 78 30.51 -0.78 0.88
N ASP A 79 30.14 -0.85 -0.39
CA ASP A 79 31.08 -0.75 -1.52
C ASP A 79 31.64 0.68 -1.72
N GLY A 80 30.85 1.72 -1.42
CA GLY A 80 31.29 3.11 -1.50
C GLY A 80 32.24 3.57 -0.38
N SER A 81 32.42 2.76 0.67
CA SER A 81 33.28 3.07 1.83
C SER A 81 34.76 2.74 1.61
N HIS A 82 35.11 2.07 0.49
CA HIS A 82 36.48 1.69 0.15
C HIS A 82 37.25 2.70 -0.70
N PHE A 83 36.67 3.86 -1.01
CA PHE A 83 37.32 4.91 -1.83
C PHE A 83 38.00 6.01 -1.02
N TYR A 84 37.98 5.94 0.31
CA TYR A 84 38.75 6.82 1.20
C TYR A 84 39.54 5.98 2.21
N SER A 85 40.69 5.46 1.77
CA SER A 85 41.81 5.07 2.64
C SER A 85 43.11 5.26 1.89
#